data_AF-A0A354GJX5-F1
#
_entry.id   AF-A0A354GJX5-F1
#
_cell.length_a   1.000
_cell.length_b   1.000
_cell.length_c   1.000
_cell.angle_alpha   90.00
_cell.angle_beta   90.00
_cell.angle_gamma   90.00
#
_symmetry.space_group_name_H-M   'P 1'
#
loop_
_entity.id
_entity.type
_entity.pdbx_description
1 polymer ?
#
loop_
_entity_poly.entity_id
_entity_poly.type
_entity_poly.pdbx_seq_one_letter_code
_entity_poly.pdbx_strand_id
1 'polypeptide(L)'
;MKSVAFVLLCVSCAILFPPLSSGKDGDTAAPQQAQVRALRKQIDALQAAKDVDGLRKLAAEAKTEWLPAKNADYYPVILDLCVALNSTAPTPEGYEEMRGLAVSVIDSPGEKPPQILGGLCLLLQGDPDYSRGQLRGEAWVTERRTRTERWFTVWKSIHEQLAALPEPSGPLNINVSPPVETGLPNGVGPEAVKDPVLRKRFEEAIEKNTRNGNAYRKKHDLAAFEKRFAADAKRNFIETYSKPPFETDELAKSLKEYGVPQSDRDSILTEVKRREVERADRDAHPPATPSGPQITPLAPPADSPVHTDPRLRAALSIDLMAPSVDDLLRELHKVTKVDLTRADDIQNRSPAFGSLSLRGVQAWKVMDDVAASKRVEGRWEVDGAGYRLVSNGNTVVIPEDGHHRSPPTPTEAGQIRIYLMLISFGLIAVVCAAIWGYSLGKKRRPPVP
;
A
#
# COMPACT_ATOMS: atom_id res chain seq x y z
N MET A 1 -9.52 7.32 -5.98
CA MET A 1 -9.56 5.85 -5.76
C MET A 1 -8.20 5.13 -5.78
N LYS A 2 -7.06 5.78 -6.10
CA LYS A 2 -5.74 5.09 -6.11
C LYS A 2 -5.19 4.76 -4.72
N SER A 3 -5.61 5.44 -3.66
CA SER A 3 -5.06 5.28 -2.31
C SER A 3 -5.58 4.05 -1.54
N VAL A 4 -6.78 3.54 -1.85
CA VAL A 4 -7.36 2.37 -1.16
C VAL A 4 -6.64 1.08 -1.54
N ALA A 5 -6.16 0.97 -2.78
CA ALA A 5 -5.34 -0.15 -3.23
C ALA A 5 -3.98 -0.20 -2.51
N PHE A 6 -3.46 0.95 -2.06
CA PHE A 6 -2.17 1.05 -1.39
C PHE A 6 -2.24 0.61 0.09
N VAL A 7 -3.34 0.94 0.79
CA VAL A 7 -3.56 0.55 2.20
C VAL A 7 -3.76 -0.96 2.35
N LEU A 8 -4.44 -1.61 1.38
CA LEU A 8 -4.59 -3.08 1.34
C LEU A 8 -3.26 -3.81 1.08
N LEU A 9 -2.32 -3.19 0.36
CA LEU A 9 -0.99 -3.76 0.13
C LEU A 9 -0.18 -3.82 1.44
N CYS A 10 -0.24 -2.78 2.28
CA CYS A 10 0.48 -2.71 3.56
C CYS A 10 0.00 -3.77 4.57
N VAL A 11 -1.31 -4.05 4.65
CA VAL A 11 -1.86 -5.08 5.55
C VAL A 11 -1.45 -6.50 5.10
N SER A 12 -1.29 -6.73 3.80
CA SER A 12 -0.86 -8.03 3.27
C SER A 12 0.62 -8.35 3.55
N CYS A 13 1.48 -7.32 3.66
CA CYS A 13 2.89 -7.51 4.03
C CYS A 13 3.05 -8.04 5.46
N ALA A 14 2.29 -7.55 6.44
CA ALA A 14 2.44 -7.96 7.84
C ALA A 14 2.05 -9.43 8.12
N ILE A 15 1.18 -10.03 7.29
CA ILE A 15 0.67 -11.41 7.48
C ILE A 15 1.57 -12.45 6.78
N LEU A 16 2.37 -12.06 5.79
CA LEU A 16 3.15 -12.98 4.96
C LEU A 16 4.60 -13.21 5.42
N PHE A 17 5.07 -12.53 6.47
CA PHE A 17 6.46 -12.64 6.95
C PHE A 17 6.49 -13.08 8.42
N PRO A 18 6.47 -14.40 8.73
CA PRO A 18 6.83 -14.86 10.06
C PRO A 18 8.27 -14.42 10.38
N PRO A 19 8.60 -14.19 11.67
CA PRO A 19 9.96 -13.83 12.06
C PRO A 19 10.94 -14.89 11.55
N LEU A 20 12.00 -14.43 10.89
CA LEU A 20 13.10 -15.28 10.43
C LEU A 20 13.56 -16.15 11.62
N SER A 21 13.37 -17.46 11.46
CA SER A 21 13.71 -18.51 12.41
C SER A 21 15.02 -18.22 13.15
N SER A 22 14.96 -18.06 14.47
CA SER A 22 16.12 -17.89 15.35
C SER A 22 17.07 -19.08 15.20
N GLY A 23 18.19 -18.87 14.51
CA GLY A 23 19.36 -19.73 14.63
C GLY A 23 19.78 -19.79 16.10
N LYS A 24 20.23 -20.96 16.53
CA LYS A 24 20.62 -21.26 17.91
C LYS A 24 22.03 -20.71 18.18
N ASP A 25 22.27 -19.44 17.90
CA ASP A 25 23.56 -18.79 18.05
C ASP A 25 23.52 -17.83 19.25
N GLY A 26 24.15 -18.26 20.36
CA GLY A 26 24.72 -17.45 21.45
C GLY A 26 23.83 -16.43 22.20
N ASP A 27 24.02 -16.34 23.52
CA ASP A 27 23.35 -15.40 24.45
C ASP A 27 23.40 -13.90 24.05
N THR A 28 24.19 -13.50 23.05
CA THR A 28 24.23 -12.14 22.49
C THR A 28 23.02 -11.75 21.64
N ALA A 29 22.20 -12.71 21.18
CA ALA A 29 21.02 -12.42 20.36
C ALA A 29 19.84 -11.82 21.15
N ALA A 30 19.74 -12.11 22.46
CA ALA A 30 18.58 -11.72 23.26
C ALA A 30 18.44 -10.19 23.49
N PRO A 31 19.52 -9.43 23.79
CA PRO A 31 19.44 -7.97 23.94
C PRO A 31 19.08 -7.25 22.63
N GLN A 32 19.61 -7.70 21.50
CA GLN A 32 19.36 -7.08 20.19
C GLN A 32 17.91 -7.26 19.75
N GLN A 33 17.35 -8.46 19.93
CA GLN A 33 15.93 -8.71 19.68
C GLN A 33 15.01 -7.90 20.61
N ALA A 34 15.44 -7.58 21.82
CA ALA A 34 14.68 -6.69 22.71
C ALA A 34 14.67 -5.25 22.17
N GLN A 35 15.81 -4.74 21.69
CA GLN A 35 15.92 -3.41 21.08
C GLN A 35 15.04 -3.29 19.81
N VAL A 36 15.11 -4.26 18.90
CA VAL A 36 14.29 -4.29 17.68
C VAL A 36 12.79 -4.31 18.01
N ARG A 37 12.38 -5.09 19.01
CA ARG A 37 10.99 -5.10 19.49
C ARG A 37 10.57 -3.77 20.10
N ALA A 38 11.47 -3.10 20.83
CA ALA A 38 11.20 -1.79 21.39
C ALA A 38 11.02 -0.73 20.30
N LEU A 39 11.89 -0.72 19.29
CA LEU A 39 11.80 0.19 18.14
C LEU A 39 10.47 0.00 17.39
N ARG A 40 10.08 -1.23 17.08
CA ARG A 40 8.78 -1.52 16.44
C ARG A 40 7.60 -1.01 17.22
N LYS A 41 7.60 -1.21 18.54
CA LYS A 41 6.55 -0.67 19.41
C LYS A 41 6.50 0.86 19.39
N GLN A 42 7.65 1.53 19.29
CA GLN A 42 7.71 2.98 19.14
C GLN A 42 7.16 3.43 17.77
N ILE A 43 7.51 2.74 16.68
CA ILE A 43 6.96 3.00 15.34
C ILE A 43 5.43 2.91 15.37
N ASP A 44 4.87 1.82 15.91
CA ASP A 44 3.42 1.61 16.02
C ASP A 44 2.74 2.72 16.82
N ALA A 45 3.35 3.13 17.94
CA ALA A 45 2.81 4.19 18.80
C ALA A 45 2.81 5.56 18.10
N LEU A 46 3.91 5.91 17.41
CA LEU A 46 4.03 7.16 16.67
C LEU A 46 3.08 7.20 15.46
N GLN A 47 2.97 6.09 14.72
CA GLN A 47 2.02 5.95 13.62
C GLN A 47 0.57 6.10 14.10
N ALA A 48 0.19 5.46 15.21
CA ALA A 48 -1.14 5.57 15.80
C ALA A 48 -1.45 7.00 16.26
N ALA A 49 -0.46 7.71 16.81
CA ALA A 49 -0.56 9.13 17.20
C ALA A 49 -0.55 10.11 16.02
N LYS A 50 -0.29 9.61 14.80
CA LYS A 50 0.02 10.40 13.61
C LYS A 50 1.18 11.38 13.79
N ASP A 51 2.16 11.01 14.60
CA ASP A 51 3.32 11.83 14.94
C ASP A 51 4.45 11.66 13.90
N VAL A 52 4.37 12.49 12.86
CA VAL A 52 5.32 12.47 11.73
C VAL A 52 6.72 12.88 12.16
N ASP A 53 6.82 13.89 13.02
CA ASP A 53 8.11 14.41 13.47
C ASP A 53 8.79 13.42 14.42
N GLY A 54 8.02 12.72 15.25
CA GLY A 54 8.50 11.58 16.01
C GLY A 54 9.00 10.44 15.12
N LEU A 55 8.29 10.08 14.05
CA LEU A 55 8.76 9.07 13.08
C LEU A 55 10.04 9.50 12.36
N ARG A 56 10.17 10.78 11.97
CA ARG A 56 11.39 11.33 11.37
C ARG A 56 12.57 11.28 12.31
N LYS A 57 12.36 11.69 13.57
CA LYS A 57 13.39 11.62 14.61
C LYS A 57 13.84 10.18 14.82
N LEU A 58 12.90 9.24 14.93
CA LEU A 58 13.20 7.82 15.09
C LEU A 58 13.94 7.24 13.87
N ALA A 59 13.60 7.68 12.66
CA ALA A 59 14.33 7.30 11.45
C ALA A 59 15.77 7.83 11.43
N ALA A 60 16.01 9.06 11.86
CA ALA A 60 17.35 9.65 11.97
C ALA A 60 18.20 8.95 13.05
N GLU A 61 17.59 8.63 14.21
CA GLU A 61 18.21 7.85 15.28
C GLU A 61 18.56 6.44 14.78
N ALA A 62 17.59 5.74 14.19
CA ALA A 62 17.80 4.42 13.63
C ALA A 62 18.90 4.43 12.58
N LYS A 63 18.94 5.43 11.69
CA LYS A 63 20.00 5.57 10.68
C LYS A 63 21.38 5.72 11.32
N THR A 64 21.52 6.57 12.34
CA THR A 64 22.80 6.81 13.05
C THR A 64 23.27 5.58 13.83
N GLU A 65 22.37 4.88 14.52
CA GLU A 65 22.70 3.69 15.31
C GLU A 65 22.97 2.46 14.44
N TRP A 66 22.24 2.32 13.34
CA TRP A 66 22.29 1.14 12.48
C TRP A 66 23.45 1.15 11.48
N LEU A 67 23.74 2.28 10.84
CA LEU A 67 24.77 2.39 9.79
C LEU A 67 26.12 1.80 10.20
N PRO A 68 26.63 2.00 11.44
CA PRO A 68 27.89 1.41 11.89
C PRO A 68 27.81 -0.09 12.19
N ALA A 69 26.66 -0.58 12.66
CA ALA A 69 26.50 -1.95 13.14
C ALA A 69 26.16 -2.96 12.02
N LYS A 70 25.57 -2.49 10.90
CA LYS A 70 25.11 -3.32 9.76
C LYS A 70 24.38 -4.60 10.17
N ASN A 71 23.62 -4.53 11.27
CA ASN A 71 22.91 -5.67 11.78
C ASN A 71 21.73 -6.01 10.86
N ALA A 72 21.63 -7.27 10.44
CA ALA A 72 20.57 -7.75 9.56
C ALA A 72 19.17 -7.56 10.16
N ASP A 73 19.05 -7.56 11.50
CA ASP A 73 17.78 -7.41 12.21
C ASP A 73 17.18 -6.00 12.12
N TYR A 74 17.95 -5.01 11.66
CA TYR A 74 17.47 -3.63 11.50
C TYR A 74 16.82 -3.39 10.14
N TYR A 75 17.13 -4.18 9.10
CA TYR A 75 16.50 -4.01 7.79
C TYR A 75 14.95 -4.04 7.86
N PRO A 76 14.32 -4.98 8.61
CA PRO A 76 12.88 -4.94 8.83
C PRO A 76 12.40 -3.67 9.54
N VAL A 77 13.14 -3.17 10.54
CA VAL A 77 12.77 -1.94 11.26
C VAL A 77 12.79 -0.72 10.33
N ILE A 78 13.79 -0.61 9.46
CA ILE A 78 13.85 0.49 8.50
C ILE A 78 12.69 0.41 7.50
N LEU A 79 12.35 -0.80 7.02
CA LEU A 79 11.17 -0.98 6.18
C LEU A 79 9.89 -0.56 6.91
N ASP A 80 9.72 -0.97 8.17
CA ASP A 80 8.57 -0.60 9.01
C ASP A 80 8.48 0.94 9.19
N LEU A 81 9.61 1.62 9.42
CA LEU A 81 9.70 3.09 9.46
C LEU A 81 9.27 3.74 8.14
N CYS A 82 9.77 3.25 7.00
CA CYS A 82 9.38 3.78 5.70
C CYS A 82 7.87 3.61 5.45
N VAL A 83 7.29 2.47 5.83
CA VAL A 83 5.84 2.22 5.72
C VAL A 83 5.04 3.15 6.64
N ALA A 84 5.50 3.36 7.88
CA ALA A 84 4.87 4.26 8.83
C ALA A 84 4.90 5.71 8.35
N LEU A 85 6.03 6.20 7.84
CA LEU A 85 6.16 7.54 7.26
C LEU A 85 5.22 7.73 6.06
N ASN A 86 5.20 6.76 5.14
CA ASN A 86 4.37 6.80 3.94
C ASN A 86 2.86 6.81 4.25
N SER A 87 2.43 6.13 5.32
CA SER A 87 1.02 6.04 5.70
C SER A 87 0.54 7.18 6.59
N THR A 88 1.42 7.76 7.42
CA THR A 88 1.06 8.77 8.41
C THR A 88 0.97 10.18 7.81
N ALA A 89 1.85 10.50 6.87
CA ALA A 89 1.89 11.80 6.22
C ALA A 89 2.12 11.67 4.72
N PRO A 90 1.05 11.62 3.91
CA PRO A 90 1.14 11.73 2.46
C PRO A 90 1.45 13.18 2.02
N THR A 91 2.35 13.83 2.74
CA THR A 91 2.89 15.16 2.44
C THR A 91 4.13 15.00 1.57
N PRO A 92 4.43 15.94 0.68
CA PRO A 92 5.68 15.93 -0.10
C PRO A 92 6.92 15.66 0.76
N GLU A 93 7.02 16.31 1.91
CA GLU A 93 8.15 16.21 2.83
C GLU A 93 8.23 14.83 3.48
N GLY A 94 7.09 14.23 3.85
CA GLY A 94 7.04 12.86 4.36
C GLY A 94 7.46 11.83 3.30
N TYR A 95 7.10 12.05 2.04
CA TYR A 95 7.55 11.21 0.92
C TYR A 95 9.05 11.33 0.67
N GLU A 96 9.60 12.54 0.69
CA GLU A 96 11.04 12.78 0.50
C GLU A 96 11.87 12.09 1.58
N GLU A 97 11.50 12.23 2.85
CA GLU A 97 12.16 11.58 3.99
C GLU A 97 12.14 10.05 3.86
N MET A 98 10.96 9.48 3.58
CA MET A 98 10.80 8.04 3.38
C MET A 98 11.67 7.54 2.21
N ARG A 99 11.68 8.25 1.08
CA ARG A 99 12.49 7.88 -0.09
C ARG A 99 13.97 7.98 0.21
N GLY A 100 14.41 9.03 0.91
CA GLY A 100 15.79 9.21 1.34
C GLY A 100 16.26 8.08 2.25
N LEU A 101 15.40 7.65 3.19
CA LEU A 101 15.68 6.50 4.07
C LEU A 101 15.79 5.20 3.26
N ALA A 102 14.80 4.90 2.40
CA ALA A 102 14.80 3.70 1.57
C ALA A 102 16.02 3.62 0.64
N VAL A 103 16.36 4.72 -0.03
CA VAL A 103 17.56 4.83 -0.88
C VAL A 103 18.83 4.58 -0.07
N SER A 104 18.95 5.17 1.12
CA SER A 104 20.15 4.98 1.94
C SER A 104 20.38 3.52 2.34
N VAL A 105 19.30 2.74 2.54
CA VAL A 105 19.41 1.29 2.79
C VAL A 105 19.77 0.56 1.52
N ILE A 106 19.06 0.79 0.40
CA ILE A 106 19.30 0.08 -0.87
C ILE A 106 20.76 0.24 -1.30
N ASP A 107 21.26 1.47 -1.27
CA ASP A 107 22.59 1.85 -1.76
C ASP A 107 23.71 1.54 -0.74
N SER A 108 23.39 1.20 0.51
CA SER A 108 24.40 0.87 1.50
C SER A 108 25.19 -0.40 1.15
N PRO A 109 26.48 -0.52 1.49
CA PRO A 109 27.26 -1.71 1.18
C PRO A 109 26.94 -2.87 2.13
N GLY A 110 26.78 -4.08 1.58
CA GLY A 110 26.57 -5.31 2.34
C GLY A 110 25.46 -6.18 1.74
N GLU A 111 25.45 -7.45 2.11
CA GLU A 111 24.36 -8.38 1.77
C GLU A 111 23.11 -8.01 2.56
N LYS A 112 21.96 -7.97 1.88
CA LYS A 112 20.68 -7.59 2.47
C LYS A 112 19.62 -8.63 2.11
N PRO A 113 18.64 -8.87 3.00
CA PRO A 113 17.54 -9.75 2.65
C PRO A 113 16.79 -9.21 1.43
N PRO A 114 16.61 -10.02 0.37
CA PRO A 114 16.05 -9.56 -0.90
C PRO A 114 14.60 -9.13 -0.76
N GLN A 115 13.87 -9.71 0.18
CA GLN A 115 12.50 -9.32 0.51
C GLN A 115 12.43 -7.88 1.03
N ILE A 116 13.40 -7.48 1.85
CA ILE A 116 13.46 -6.10 2.36
C ILE A 116 13.81 -5.14 1.24
N LEU A 117 14.83 -5.48 0.44
CA LEU A 117 15.21 -4.66 -0.73
C LEU A 117 14.04 -4.45 -1.69
N GLY A 118 13.29 -5.51 -2.02
CA GLY A 118 12.13 -5.36 -2.89
C GLY A 118 10.99 -4.56 -2.26
N GLY A 119 10.76 -4.71 -0.94
CA GLY A 119 9.83 -3.86 -0.19
C GLY A 119 10.20 -2.38 -0.25
N LEU A 120 11.48 -2.05 -0.09
CA LEU A 120 11.98 -0.67 -0.20
C LEU A 120 11.88 -0.14 -1.63
N CYS A 121 12.18 -0.95 -2.66
CA CYS A 121 11.99 -0.56 -4.06
C CYS A 121 10.53 -0.22 -4.38
N LEU A 122 9.56 -0.97 -3.82
CA LEU A 122 8.14 -0.67 -3.98
C LEU A 122 7.75 0.70 -3.42
N LEU A 123 8.39 1.14 -2.35
CA LEU A 123 8.17 2.48 -1.79
C LEU A 123 8.76 3.59 -2.66
N LEU A 124 9.70 3.26 -3.55
CA LEU A 124 10.23 4.15 -4.59
C LEU A 124 9.39 4.12 -5.88
N GLN A 125 8.27 3.39 -5.91
CA GLN A 125 7.40 3.32 -7.08
C GLN A 125 6.66 4.65 -7.30
N GLY A 126 6.62 5.10 -8.55
CA GLY A 126 5.90 6.32 -8.98
C GLY A 126 6.80 7.55 -8.96
N ASP A 127 6.44 8.58 -9.72
CA ASP A 127 7.29 9.76 -9.93
C ASP A 127 6.55 11.04 -9.58
N PRO A 128 6.28 11.31 -8.29
CA PRO A 128 5.54 12.50 -7.89
C PRO A 128 6.22 13.78 -8.40
N ASP A 129 7.55 13.84 -8.35
CA ASP A 129 8.33 15.01 -8.74
C ASP A 129 8.26 15.24 -10.26
N TYR A 130 8.28 14.18 -11.06
CA TYR A 130 8.05 14.28 -12.51
C TYR A 130 6.62 14.71 -12.83
N SER A 131 5.64 14.09 -12.16
CA SER A 131 4.21 14.39 -12.36
C SER A 131 3.86 15.83 -11.97
N ARG A 132 4.52 16.39 -10.95
CA ARG A 132 4.41 17.79 -10.53
C ARG A 132 5.25 18.75 -11.38
N GLY A 133 6.08 18.23 -12.28
CA GLY A 133 6.98 19.03 -13.11
C GLY A 133 8.22 19.58 -12.38
N GLN A 134 8.50 19.10 -11.16
CA GLN A 134 9.70 19.42 -10.39
C GLN A 134 10.95 18.74 -10.98
N LEU A 135 10.79 17.57 -11.60
CA LEU A 135 11.84 16.90 -12.37
C LEU A 135 11.54 16.93 -13.87
N ARG A 136 12.47 17.50 -14.65
CA ARG A 136 12.43 17.63 -16.12
C ARG A 136 13.82 17.47 -16.72
N GLY A 137 13.87 17.24 -18.03
CA GLY A 137 15.13 17.19 -18.80
C GLY A 137 16.14 16.21 -18.21
N GLU A 138 17.40 16.64 -18.11
CA GLU A 138 18.51 15.80 -17.66
C GLU A 138 18.37 15.31 -16.21
N ALA A 139 17.77 16.14 -15.33
CA ALA A 139 17.53 15.74 -13.93
C ALA A 139 16.57 14.55 -13.85
N TRP A 140 15.55 14.53 -14.73
CA TRP A 140 14.65 13.38 -14.84
C TRP A 140 15.35 12.16 -15.42
N VAL A 141 16.16 12.31 -16.47
CA VAL A 141 16.93 11.21 -17.08
C VAL A 141 17.84 10.54 -16.03
N THR A 142 18.55 11.35 -15.25
CA THR A 142 19.42 10.88 -14.17
C THR A 142 18.63 10.11 -13.11
N GLU A 143 17.57 10.70 -12.56
CA GLU A 143 16.75 10.04 -11.53
C GLU A 143 16.09 8.75 -12.04
N ARG A 144 15.56 8.75 -13.26
CA ARG A 144 15.02 7.54 -13.91
C ARG A 144 16.06 6.44 -13.96
N ARG A 145 17.27 6.76 -14.45
CA ARG A 145 18.35 5.77 -14.61
C ARG A 145 18.75 5.19 -13.26
N THR A 146 19.07 6.05 -12.30
CA THR A 146 19.48 5.62 -10.95
C THR A 146 18.41 4.77 -10.29
N ARG A 147 17.12 5.13 -10.43
CA ARG A 147 16.05 4.33 -9.86
C ARG A 147 15.90 2.98 -10.56
N THR A 148 15.92 2.98 -11.89
CA THR A 148 15.81 1.77 -12.69
C THR A 148 16.95 0.80 -12.37
N GLU A 149 18.17 1.32 -12.20
CA GLU A 149 19.34 0.57 -11.76
C GLU A 149 19.10 -0.10 -10.41
N ARG A 150 18.56 0.60 -9.41
CA ARG A 150 18.19 -0.01 -8.11
C ARG A 150 17.23 -1.17 -8.28
N TRP A 151 16.17 -1.02 -9.08
CA TRP A 151 15.23 -2.11 -9.35
C TRP A 151 15.91 -3.32 -10.00
N PHE A 152 16.80 -3.08 -10.96
CA PHE A 152 17.58 -4.14 -11.59
C PHE A 152 18.55 -4.83 -10.63
N THR A 153 19.25 -4.08 -9.78
CA THR A 153 20.14 -4.62 -8.74
C THR A 153 19.37 -5.53 -7.80
N VAL A 154 18.18 -5.11 -7.34
CA VAL A 154 17.34 -5.92 -6.46
C VAL A 154 16.81 -7.17 -7.17
N TRP A 155 16.35 -7.04 -8.42
CA TRP A 155 15.91 -8.21 -9.20
C TRP A 155 17.05 -9.22 -9.35
N LYS A 156 18.23 -8.76 -9.77
CA LYS A 156 19.42 -9.61 -9.91
C LYS A 156 19.79 -10.30 -8.60
N SER A 157 19.78 -9.57 -7.48
CA SER A 157 20.07 -10.14 -6.16
C SER A 157 19.07 -11.22 -5.75
N ILE A 158 17.76 -11.02 -6.01
CA ILE A 158 16.74 -12.06 -5.76
C ILE A 158 17.06 -13.33 -6.57
N HIS A 159 17.39 -13.15 -7.85
CA HIS A 159 17.68 -14.27 -8.76
C HIS A 159 18.93 -15.05 -8.34
N GLU A 160 20.01 -14.34 -8.01
CA GLU A 160 21.27 -14.93 -7.54
C GLU A 160 21.07 -15.68 -6.22
N GLN A 161 20.33 -15.10 -5.27
CA GLN A 161 20.04 -15.78 -4.01
C GLN A 161 19.14 -17.01 -4.20
N LEU A 162 18.16 -16.95 -5.10
CA LEU A 162 17.33 -18.09 -5.43
C LEU A 162 18.14 -19.23 -6.05
N ALA A 163 19.07 -18.90 -6.96
CA ALA A 163 19.98 -19.85 -7.58
C ALA A 163 20.98 -20.45 -6.58
N ALA A 164 21.41 -19.69 -5.57
CA ALA A 164 22.32 -20.15 -4.52
C ALA A 164 21.66 -21.09 -3.49
N LEU A 165 20.32 -21.10 -3.38
CA LEU A 165 19.62 -21.99 -2.46
C LEU A 165 19.73 -23.45 -2.91
N PRO A 166 20.08 -24.38 -1.99
CA PRO A 166 20.26 -25.78 -2.34
C PRO A 166 18.96 -26.39 -2.87
N GLU A 167 19.08 -27.27 -3.85
CA GLU A 167 17.95 -28.05 -4.31
C GLU A 167 17.44 -28.96 -3.17
N PRO A 168 16.13 -28.98 -2.91
CA PRO A 168 15.55 -29.92 -1.95
C PRO A 168 15.89 -31.35 -2.36
N SER A 169 16.56 -32.09 -1.48
CA SER A 169 16.97 -33.48 -1.72
C SER A 169 15.82 -34.43 -1.36
N GLY A 170 15.06 -34.85 -2.35
CA GLY A 170 13.99 -35.84 -2.20
C GLY A 170 12.67 -35.29 -1.64
N PRO A 171 11.67 -36.18 -1.42
CA PRO A 171 10.34 -35.77 -0.97
C PRO A 171 10.39 -35.18 0.44
N LEU A 172 9.61 -34.10 0.66
CA LEU A 172 9.39 -33.54 1.97
C LEU A 172 8.35 -34.39 2.71
N ASN A 173 8.75 -35.01 3.81
CA ASN A 173 7.83 -35.76 4.64
C ASN A 173 7.28 -34.84 5.75
N ILE A 174 5.96 -34.71 5.85
CA ILE A 174 5.32 -33.95 6.95
C ILE A 174 5.68 -34.60 8.29
N ASN A 175 5.61 -35.92 8.35
CA ASN A 175 6.07 -36.75 9.46
C ASN A 175 7.11 -37.73 8.94
N VAL A 176 8.28 -37.77 9.56
CA VAL A 176 9.28 -38.80 9.27
C VAL A 176 8.81 -40.09 9.94
N SER A 177 8.71 -41.16 9.17
CA SER A 177 8.37 -42.49 9.72
C SER A 177 9.50 -43.01 10.60
N PRO A 178 9.19 -43.60 11.77
CA PRO A 178 10.19 -44.33 12.54
C PRO A 178 10.72 -45.53 11.72
N PRO A 179 11.90 -46.07 12.04
CA PRO A 179 12.43 -47.25 11.38
C PRO A 179 11.42 -48.40 11.44
N VAL A 180 11.21 -49.10 10.32
CA VAL A 180 10.18 -50.14 10.17
C VAL A 180 10.33 -51.25 11.23
N GLU A 181 11.57 -51.51 11.63
CA GLU A 181 11.97 -52.48 12.65
C GLU A 181 11.37 -52.17 14.04
N THR A 182 10.96 -50.92 14.28
CA THR A 182 10.34 -50.51 15.54
C THR A 182 8.86 -50.88 15.64
N GLY A 183 8.18 -51.11 14.50
CA GLY A 183 6.73 -51.35 14.44
C GLY A 183 5.87 -50.18 14.94
N LEU A 184 6.46 -49.00 15.15
CA LEU A 184 5.76 -47.84 15.67
C LEU A 184 5.01 -47.08 14.55
N PRO A 185 3.85 -46.46 14.85
CA PRO A 185 3.11 -45.66 13.88
C PRO A 185 3.83 -44.34 13.55
N ASN A 186 3.50 -43.73 12.42
CA ASN A 186 3.99 -42.40 12.05
C ASN A 186 3.59 -41.34 13.08
N GLY A 187 4.49 -40.39 13.34
CA GLY A 187 4.23 -39.26 14.25
C GLY A 187 4.64 -39.49 15.70
N VAL A 188 5.18 -40.66 16.05
CA VAL A 188 5.85 -40.86 17.35
C VAL A 188 7.18 -40.11 17.39
N GLY A 189 7.56 -39.59 18.56
CA GLY A 189 8.87 -38.99 18.76
C GLY A 189 9.98 -40.04 18.90
N PRO A 190 11.26 -39.64 18.72
CA PRO A 190 12.41 -40.55 18.87
C PRO A 190 12.51 -41.25 20.22
N GLU A 191 12.00 -40.62 21.28
CA GLU A 191 11.96 -41.16 22.63
C GLU A 191 11.15 -42.46 22.75
N ALA A 192 10.22 -42.72 21.82
CA ALA A 192 9.46 -43.96 21.76
C ALA A 192 10.27 -45.15 21.23
N VAL A 193 11.38 -44.90 20.52
CA VAL A 193 12.25 -45.95 19.98
C VAL A 193 13.18 -46.45 21.08
N LYS A 194 12.97 -47.67 21.58
CA LYS A 194 13.73 -48.24 22.70
C LYS A 194 15.19 -48.56 22.34
N ASP A 195 15.44 -49.04 21.12
CA ASP A 195 16.77 -49.35 20.63
C ASP A 195 17.55 -48.05 20.34
N PRO A 196 18.72 -47.82 21.00
CA PRO A 196 19.49 -46.59 20.81
C PRO A 196 20.03 -46.40 19.39
N VAL A 197 20.32 -47.48 18.65
CA VAL A 197 20.82 -47.41 17.27
C VAL A 197 19.70 -46.98 16.33
N LEU A 198 18.52 -47.60 16.47
CA LEU A 198 17.33 -47.21 15.68
C LEU A 198 16.85 -45.80 16.02
N ARG A 199 16.94 -45.40 17.30
CA ARG A 199 16.62 -44.03 17.74
C ARG A 199 17.53 -43.02 17.06
N LYS A 200 18.84 -43.22 17.09
CA LYS A 200 19.80 -42.31 16.46
C LYS A 200 19.56 -42.18 14.95
N ARG A 201 19.32 -43.29 14.25
CA ARG A 201 18.96 -43.28 12.82
C ARG A 201 17.67 -42.48 12.57
N PHE A 202 16.69 -42.58 13.46
CA PHE A 202 15.44 -41.82 13.35
C PHE A 202 15.66 -40.32 13.57
N GLU A 203 16.44 -39.94 14.58
CA GLU A 203 16.83 -38.55 14.86
C GLU A 203 17.56 -37.92 13.68
N GLU A 204 18.53 -38.64 13.09
CA GLU A 204 19.26 -38.20 11.89
C GLU A 204 18.32 -38.02 10.69
N ALA A 205 17.34 -38.90 10.52
CA ALA A 205 16.32 -38.78 9.47
C ALA A 205 15.40 -37.56 9.69
N ILE A 206 15.02 -37.28 10.94
CA ILE A 206 14.25 -36.08 11.33
C ILE A 206 15.06 -34.82 11.06
N GLU A 207 16.33 -34.77 11.47
CA GLU A 207 17.21 -33.63 11.24
C GLU A 207 17.41 -33.39 9.74
N LYS A 208 17.68 -34.45 8.96
CA LYS A 208 17.79 -34.37 7.49
C LYS A 208 16.50 -33.84 6.85
N ASN A 209 15.34 -34.38 7.23
CA ASN A 209 14.04 -33.92 6.71
C ASN A 209 13.74 -32.47 7.13
N THR A 210 14.12 -32.07 8.34
CA THR A 210 13.99 -30.68 8.83
C THR A 210 14.86 -29.72 8.00
N ARG A 211 16.13 -30.08 7.74
CA ARG A 211 17.01 -29.31 6.85
C ARG A 211 16.42 -29.22 5.44
N ASN A 212 15.93 -30.33 4.89
CA ASN A 212 15.30 -30.36 3.57
C ASN A 212 14.03 -29.49 3.51
N GLY A 213 13.18 -29.57 4.53
CA GLY A 213 11.97 -28.75 4.65
C GLY A 213 12.25 -27.26 4.76
N ASN A 214 13.29 -26.89 5.51
CA ASN A 214 13.73 -25.49 5.60
C ASN A 214 14.29 -24.98 4.27
N ALA A 215 15.11 -25.78 3.57
CA ALA A 215 15.62 -25.44 2.25
C ALA A 215 14.48 -25.27 1.23
N TYR A 216 13.56 -26.24 1.20
CA TYR A 216 12.37 -26.21 0.35
C TYR A 216 11.53 -24.95 0.61
N ARG A 217 11.20 -24.65 1.87
CA ARG A 217 10.40 -23.48 2.23
C ARG A 217 11.09 -22.19 1.81
N LYS A 218 12.37 -22.01 2.14
CA LYS A 218 13.15 -20.82 1.75
C LYS A 218 13.14 -20.61 0.24
N LYS A 219 13.38 -21.67 -0.53
CA LYS A 219 13.41 -21.61 -2.00
C LYS A 219 12.03 -21.29 -2.58
N HIS A 220 10.99 -21.96 -2.09
CA HIS A 220 9.61 -21.71 -2.49
C HIS A 220 9.19 -20.26 -2.20
N ASP A 221 9.45 -19.76 -0.99
CA ASP A 221 9.06 -18.42 -0.57
C ASP A 221 9.81 -17.35 -1.37
N LEU A 222 11.10 -17.56 -1.64
CA LEU A 222 11.90 -16.64 -2.45
C LEU A 222 11.47 -16.67 -3.92
N ALA A 223 11.15 -17.83 -4.50
CA ALA A 223 10.61 -17.93 -5.87
C ALA A 223 9.24 -17.26 -6.00
N ALA A 224 8.36 -17.44 -5.01
CA ALA A 224 7.07 -16.77 -4.96
C ALA A 224 7.23 -15.25 -4.85
N PHE A 225 8.22 -14.79 -4.07
CA PHE A 225 8.58 -13.38 -3.97
C PHE A 225 9.14 -12.83 -5.29
N GLU A 226 10.09 -13.52 -5.93
CA GLU A 226 10.68 -13.15 -7.23
C GLU A 226 9.58 -12.93 -8.27
N LYS A 227 8.62 -13.86 -8.37
CA LYS A 227 7.50 -13.75 -9.31
C LYS A 227 6.67 -12.49 -9.09
N ARG A 228 6.37 -12.14 -7.83
CA ARG A 228 5.62 -10.91 -7.50
C ARG A 228 6.46 -9.67 -7.82
N PHE A 229 7.71 -9.65 -7.35
CA PHE A 229 8.63 -8.54 -7.57
C PHE A 229 8.85 -8.26 -9.07
N ALA A 230 9.02 -9.30 -9.89
CA ALA A 230 9.16 -9.19 -11.34
C ALA A 230 7.95 -8.52 -12.00
N ALA A 231 6.72 -8.80 -11.52
CA ALA A 231 5.51 -8.13 -12.02
C ALA A 231 5.49 -6.64 -11.67
N ASP A 232 5.92 -6.29 -10.45
CA ASP A 232 6.00 -4.90 -10.01
C ASP A 232 7.13 -4.14 -10.73
N ALA A 233 8.28 -4.78 -10.94
CA ALA A 233 9.41 -4.23 -11.68
C ALA A 233 9.03 -3.94 -13.14
N LYS A 234 8.35 -4.89 -13.81
CA LYS A 234 7.80 -4.67 -15.16
C LYS A 234 6.92 -3.42 -15.21
N ARG A 235 5.96 -3.31 -14.30
CA ARG A 235 5.07 -2.15 -14.21
C ARG A 235 5.86 -0.85 -14.00
N ASN A 236 6.86 -0.87 -13.12
CA ASN A 236 7.72 0.29 -12.87
C ASN A 236 8.52 0.68 -14.13
N PHE A 237 9.20 -0.26 -14.79
CA PHE A 237 9.97 0.02 -16.01
C PHE A 237 9.08 0.60 -17.12
N ILE A 238 7.91 -0.01 -17.34
CA ILE A 238 6.92 0.49 -18.30
C ILE A 238 6.52 1.92 -17.95
N GLU A 239 6.11 2.19 -16.72
CA GLU A 239 5.66 3.52 -16.31
C GLU A 239 6.75 4.58 -16.44
N THR A 240 7.97 4.23 -16.03
CA THR A 240 9.10 5.17 -15.93
C THR A 240 9.66 5.51 -17.31
N TYR A 241 9.78 4.54 -18.22
CA TYR A 241 10.28 4.77 -19.58
C TYR A 241 9.21 5.23 -20.58
N SER A 242 7.92 5.15 -20.23
CA SER A 242 6.84 5.76 -21.03
C SER A 242 6.70 7.28 -20.83
N LYS A 243 7.71 7.92 -20.22
CA LYS A 243 7.74 9.36 -19.89
C LYS A 243 8.88 10.03 -20.66
N PRO A 244 8.63 11.17 -21.35
CA PRO A 244 9.66 11.89 -22.09
C PRO A 244 10.86 12.31 -21.23
N PRO A 245 12.10 12.29 -21.79
CA PRO A 245 12.43 11.79 -23.13
C PRO A 245 12.32 10.27 -23.20
N PHE A 246 11.77 9.78 -24.31
CA PHE A 246 11.56 8.36 -24.57
C PHE A 246 12.89 7.70 -24.92
N GLU A 247 13.37 6.80 -24.06
CA GLU A 247 14.69 6.18 -24.17
C GLU A 247 14.57 4.66 -24.12
N THR A 248 13.74 4.11 -25.02
CA THR A 248 13.48 2.67 -25.10
C THR A 248 14.75 1.86 -25.38
N ASP A 249 15.71 2.41 -26.13
CA ASP A 249 16.99 1.74 -26.40
C ASP A 249 17.87 1.62 -25.15
N GLU A 250 17.86 2.65 -24.28
CA GLU A 250 18.51 2.60 -22.96
C GLU A 250 17.91 1.46 -22.12
N LEU A 251 16.57 1.40 -22.04
CA LEU A 251 15.89 0.34 -21.30
C LEU A 251 16.19 -1.05 -21.89
N ALA A 252 16.18 -1.20 -23.21
CA ALA A 252 16.48 -2.46 -23.88
C ALA A 252 17.89 -2.97 -23.55
N LYS A 253 18.89 -2.07 -23.51
CA LYS A 253 20.26 -2.38 -23.10
C LYS A 253 20.29 -2.87 -21.65
N SER A 254 19.68 -2.14 -20.72
CA SER A 254 19.68 -2.52 -19.30
C SER A 254 18.94 -3.84 -19.05
N LEU A 255 17.79 -4.06 -19.68
CA LEU A 255 17.06 -5.33 -19.61
C LEU A 255 17.93 -6.52 -20.04
N LYS A 256 18.75 -6.33 -21.08
CA LYS A 256 19.70 -7.36 -21.55
C LYS A 256 20.86 -7.56 -20.58
N GLU A 257 21.47 -6.46 -20.13
CA GLU A 257 22.63 -6.46 -19.23
C GLU A 257 22.33 -7.14 -17.89
N TYR A 258 21.14 -6.90 -17.33
CA TYR A 258 20.70 -7.49 -16.07
C TYR A 258 20.07 -8.87 -16.21
N GLY A 259 20.11 -9.48 -17.40
CA GLY A 259 19.68 -10.87 -17.60
C GLY A 259 18.17 -11.09 -17.50
N VAL A 260 17.34 -10.07 -17.73
CA VAL A 260 15.88 -10.24 -17.72
C VAL A 260 15.46 -11.24 -18.82
N PRO A 261 14.56 -12.20 -18.53
CA PRO A 261 14.11 -13.21 -19.51
C PRO A 261 13.60 -12.58 -20.80
N GLN A 262 13.94 -13.16 -21.96
CA GLN A 262 13.59 -12.61 -23.28
C GLN A 262 12.10 -12.28 -23.42
N SER A 263 11.21 -13.18 -22.97
CA SER A 263 9.75 -12.96 -23.00
C SER A 263 9.32 -11.72 -22.23
N ASP A 264 9.98 -11.46 -21.11
CA ASP A 264 9.69 -10.31 -20.25
C ASP A 264 10.24 -9.03 -20.87
N ARG A 265 11.45 -9.09 -21.47
CA ARG A 265 12.02 -7.97 -22.23
C ARG A 265 11.09 -7.55 -23.37
N ASP A 266 10.65 -8.50 -24.18
CA ASP A 266 9.79 -8.24 -25.33
C ASP A 266 8.45 -7.64 -24.89
N SER A 267 7.85 -8.17 -23.81
CA SER A 267 6.62 -7.63 -23.24
C SER A 267 6.77 -6.19 -22.73
N ILE A 268 7.85 -5.89 -22.00
CA ILE A 268 8.14 -4.54 -21.48
C ILE A 268 8.34 -3.57 -22.65
N LEU A 269 9.21 -3.89 -23.59
CA LEU A 269 9.57 -3.00 -24.70
C LEU A 269 8.37 -2.75 -25.63
N THR A 270 7.54 -3.76 -25.87
CA THR A 270 6.31 -3.62 -26.65
C THR A 270 5.34 -2.64 -25.98
N GLU A 271 5.14 -2.79 -24.67
CA GLU A 271 4.21 -1.94 -23.92
C GLU A 271 4.72 -0.50 -23.76
N VAL A 272 6.04 -0.30 -23.59
CA VAL A 272 6.65 1.04 -23.59
C VAL A 272 6.41 1.72 -24.94
N LYS A 273 6.80 1.09 -26.06
CA LYS A 273 6.60 1.63 -27.41
C LYS A 273 5.13 1.98 -27.69
N ARG A 274 4.19 1.13 -27.26
CA ARG A 274 2.75 1.41 -27.38
C ARG A 274 2.38 2.71 -26.66
N ARG A 275 2.83 2.90 -25.42
CA ARG A 275 2.55 4.12 -24.63
C ARG A 275 3.26 5.36 -25.15
N GLU A 276 4.44 5.20 -25.74
CA GLU A 276 5.16 6.28 -26.42
C GLU A 276 4.31 6.80 -27.59
N VAL A 277 3.81 5.91 -28.46
CA VAL A 277 2.93 6.28 -29.58
C VAL A 277 1.65 6.94 -29.10
N GLU A 278 0.97 6.37 -28.11
CA GLU A 278 -0.26 6.95 -27.54
C GLU A 278 -0.05 8.33 -26.93
N ARG A 279 1.12 8.56 -26.30
CA ARG A 279 1.47 9.86 -25.75
C ARG A 279 1.82 10.85 -26.85
N ALA A 280 2.61 10.44 -27.85
CA ALA A 280 2.95 11.29 -28.99
C ALA A 280 1.69 11.70 -29.76
N ASP A 281 0.76 10.77 -29.97
CA ASP A 281 -0.54 11.05 -30.60
C ASP A 281 -1.37 12.03 -29.76
N ARG A 282 -1.47 11.82 -28.44
CA ARG A 282 -2.17 12.75 -27.55
C ARG A 282 -1.52 14.13 -27.51
N ASP A 283 -0.21 14.22 -27.60
CA ASP A 283 0.51 15.50 -27.58
C ASP A 283 0.40 16.21 -28.95
N ALA A 284 0.28 15.47 -30.06
CA ALA A 284 0.01 15.99 -31.40
C ALA A 284 -1.47 16.40 -31.59
N HIS A 285 -2.37 15.66 -30.95
CA HIS A 285 -3.81 15.88 -30.90
C HIS A 285 -4.22 16.15 -29.45
N PRO A 286 -3.79 17.29 -28.87
CA PRO A 286 -4.20 17.64 -27.52
C PRO A 286 -5.72 17.51 -27.48
N PRO A 287 -6.28 16.74 -26.53
CA PRO A 287 -7.71 16.47 -26.49
C PRO A 287 -8.39 17.82 -26.63
N ALA A 288 -9.21 17.96 -27.68
CA ALA A 288 -9.87 19.22 -28.00
C ALA A 288 -10.40 19.77 -26.68
N THR A 289 -9.85 20.90 -26.23
CA THR A 289 -10.28 21.55 -24.99
C THR A 289 -11.78 21.53 -25.03
N PRO A 290 -12.48 20.76 -24.17
CA PRO A 290 -13.81 20.26 -24.48
C PRO A 290 -14.68 21.38 -25.01
N SER A 291 -14.86 21.42 -26.34
CA SER A 291 -15.63 22.43 -27.05
C SER A 291 -17.13 22.13 -26.93
N GLY A 292 -17.54 21.51 -25.81
CA GLY A 292 -18.84 21.85 -25.26
C GLY A 292 -18.90 23.37 -25.18
N PRO A 293 -20.11 23.97 -25.22
CA PRO A 293 -20.24 25.40 -25.00
C PRO A 293 -19.30 25.72 -23.85
N GLN A 294 -18.36 26.65 -24.07
CA GLN A 294 -17.82 27.37 -22.94
C GLN A 294 -19.09 27.95 -22.34
N ILE A 295 -19.70 27.23 -21.39
CA ILE A 295 -20.32 27.84 -20.25
C ILE A 295 -19.12 28.56 -19.69
N THR A 296 -18.84 29.76 -20.23
CA THR A 296 -18.17 30.82 -19.51
C THR A 296 -18.84 30.69 -18.17
N PRO A 297 -18.14 30.20 -17.12
CA PRO A 297 -18.76 30.03 -15.81
C PRO A 297 -19.47 31.34 -15.61
N LEU A 298 -20.82 31.31 -15.66
CA LEU A 298 -21.61 32.52 -15.91
C LEU A 298 -21.11 33.46 -14.84
N ALA A 299 -20.34 34.49 -15.24
CA ALA A 299 -19.47 35.17 -14.28
C ALA A 299 -20.39 35.50 -13.12
N PRO A 300 -20.12 34.96 -11.91
CA PRO A 300 -21.10 35.03 -10.82
C PRO A 300 -21.51 36.49 -10.79
N PRO A 301 -22.82 36.78 -10.97
CA PRO A 301 -23.26 38.14 -11.22
C PRO A 301 -22.55 39.00 -10.18
N ALA A 302 -21.88 40.08 -10.61
CA ALA A 302 -21.02 40.88 -9.73
C ALA A 302 -21.76 41.37 -8.46
N ASP A 303 -23.09 41.27 -8.50
CA ASP A 303 -24.04 41.60 -7.43
C ASP A 303 -24.60 40.36 -6.71
N SER A 304 -23.85 39.25 -6.62
CA SER A 304 -24.30 38.08 -5.85
C SER A 304 -24.48 38.47 -4.38
N PRO A 305 -25.68 38.25 -3.78
CA PRO A 305 -25.99 38.73 -2.44
C PRO A 305 -25.15 38.05 -1.34
N VAL A 306 -24.39 37.02 -1.68
CA VAL A 306 -23.47 36.32 -0.76
C VAL A 306 -22.14 37.05 -0.57
N HIS A 307 -21.76 37.94 -1.50
CA HIS A 307 -20.48 38.68 -1.43
C HIS A 307 -20.55 39.88 -0.46
N THR A 308 -21.76 40.41 -0.25
CA THR A 308 -22.00 41.58 0.61
C THR A 308 -22.28 41.20 2.06
N ASP A 309 -22.60 39.95 2.37
CA ASP A 309 -22.92 39.50 3.73
C ASP A 309 -21.65 39.34 4.59
N PRO A 310 -21.49 40.14 5.67
CA PRO A 310 -20.32 40.04 6.54
C PRO A 310 -20.21 38.69 7.26
N ARG A 311 -21.33 37.97 7.47
CA ARG A 311 -21.36 36.65 8.13
C ARG A 311 -20.65 35.58 7.28
N LEU A 312 -20.67 35.73 5.96
CA LEU A 312 -20.05 34.80 5.01
C LEU A 312 -18.56 35.07 4.76
N ARG A 313 -17.97 36.08 5.41
CA ARG A 313 -16.52 36.34 5.39
C ARG A 313 -15.72 35.45 6.32
N ALA A 314 -16.40 34.62 7.12
CA ALA A 314 -15.75 33.64 8.00
C ALA A 314 -14.87 32.68 7.19
N ALA A 315 -13.68 32.38 7.71
CA ALA A 315 -12.72 31.50 7.08
C ALA A 315 -13.03 30.03 7.42
N LEU A 316 -13.20 29.20 6.39
CA LEU A 316 -13.40 27.76 6.49
C LEU A 316 -12.06 27.02 6.39
N SER A 317 -11.90 26.05 7.28
CA SER A 317 -10.85 25.04 7.19
C SER A 317 -11.50 23.66 7.32
N ILE A 318 -11.73 23.00 6.20
CA ILE A 318 -12.42 21.70 6.12
C ILE A 318 -11.62 20.74 5.24
N ASP A 319 -11.67 19.45 5.58
CA ASP A 319 -11.09 18.39 4.77
C ASP A 319 -12.13 17.28 4.63
N LEU A 320 -12.75 17.20 3.46
CA LEU A 320 -13.84 16.28 3.16
C LEU A 320 -13.48 15.40 1.97
N MET A 321 -13.60 14.09 2.14
CA MET A 321 -13.51 13.14 1.04
C MET A 321 -14.87 12.99 0.38
N ALA A 322 -14.95 13.32 -0.91
CA ALA A 322 -16.13 13.20 -1.74
C ALA A 322 -17.41 13.83 -1.13
N PRO A 323 -17.38 15.10 -0.70
CA PRO A 323 -18.53 15.70 -0.02
C PRO A 323 -19.73 15.89 -0.96
N SER A 324 -20.93 15.61 -0.45
CA SER A 324 -22.18 16.01 -1.09
C SER A 324 -22.44 17.51 -0.92
N VAL A 325 -23.46 18.05 -1.60
CA VAL A 325 -23.86 19.46 -1.42
C VAL A 325 -24.30 19.68 0.02
N ASP A 326 -25.15 18.80 0.57
CA ASP A 326 -25.67 18.94 1.94
C ASP A 326 -24.55 18.86 3.00
N ASP A 327 -23.49 18.11 2.75
CA ASP A 327 -22.32 18.08 3.65
C ASP A 327 -21.61 19.44 3.70
N LEU A 328 -21.45 20.08 2.53
CA LEU A 328 -20.85 21.41 2.44
C LEU A 328 -21.75 22.48 3.06
N LEU A 329 -23.06 22.43 2.82
CA LEU A 329 -24.00 23.37 3.44
C LEU A 329 -23.98 23.29 4.96
N ARG A 330 -23.88 22.06 5.50
CA ARG A 330 -23.79 21.83 6.94
C ARG A 330 -22.52 22.39 7.56
N GLU A 331 -21.36 22.17 6.92
CA GLU A 331 -20.09 22.73 7.40
C GLU A 331 -20.05 24.26 7.26
N LEU A 332 -20.62 24.81 6.19
CA LEU A 332 -20.78 26.25 6.03
C LEU A 332 -21.66 26.84 7.13
N HIS A 333 -22.85 26.27 7.36
CA HIS A 333 -23.76 26.71 8.42
C HIS A 333 -23.11 26.66 9.81
N LYS A 334 -22.36 25.59 10.11
CA LYS A 334 -21.67 25.43 11.40
C LYS A 334 -20.73 26.61 11.69
N VAL A 335 -20.04 27.13 10.67
CA VAL A 335 -19.08 28.24 10.80
C VAL A 335 -19.75 29.60 10.70
N THR A 336 -20.64 29.82 9.73
CA THR A 336 -21.23 31.14 9.44
C THR A 336 -22.46 31.44 10.27
N LYS A 337 -23.11 30.42 10.83
CA LYS A 337 -24.43 30.49 11.48
C LYS A 337 -25.54 31.03 10.57
N VAL A 338 -25.33 30.99 9.26
CA VAL A 338 -26.32 31.38 8.25
C VAL A 338 -27.08 30.13 7.84
N ASP A 339 -28.41 30.22 7.75
CA ASP A 339 -29.23 29.11 7.25
C ASP A 339 -28.99 28.94 5.75
N LEU A 340 -28.56 27.74 5.35
CA LEU A 340 -28.24 27.41 3.97
C LEU A 340 -29.05 26.19 3.55
N THR A 341 -29.89 26.37 2.55
CA THR A 341 -30.74 25.30 2.00
C THR A 341 -30.42 25.10 0.52
N ARG A 342 -30.85 23.97 -0.03
CA ARG A 342 -30.87 23.75 -1.48
C ARG A 342 -32.29 23.55 -1.96
N ALA A 343 -32.55 23.84 -3.22
CA ALA A 343 -33.77 23.45 -3.89
C ALA A 343 -33.82 21.93 -4.13
N ASP A 344 -35.05 21.39 -4.20
CA ASP A 344 -35.29 19.94 -4.27
C ASP A 344 -34.84 19.32 -5.60
N ASP A 345 -34.67 20.14 -6.64
CA ASP A 345 -34.22 19.78 -7.98
C ASP A 345 -32.70 19.56 -8.07
N ILE A 346 -31.92 20.07 -7.11
CA ILE A 346 -30.47 19.84 -7.04
C ILE A 346 -30.22 18.45 -6.43
N GLN A 347 -29.64 17.54 -7.22
CA GLN A 347 -29.35 16.18 -6.78
C GLN A 347 -28.24 16.15 -5.70
N ASN A 348 -28.52 15.52 -4.56
CA ASN A 348 -27.52 15.34 -3.49
C ASN A 348 -26.99 13.90 -3.33
N ARG A 349 -27.42 12.97 -4.19
CA ARG A 349 -26.99 11.56 -4.10
C ARG A 349 -25.53 11.35 -4.50
N SER A 350 -24.98 12.28 -5.27
CA SER A 350 -23.59 12.19 -5.73
C SER A 350 -22.72 13.26 -5.07
N PRO A 351 -21.43 12.95 -4.80
CA PRO A 351 -20.46 13.94 -4.36
C PRO A 351 -20.38 15.14 -5.30
N ALA A 352 -20.50 16.36 -4.77
CA ALA A 352 -20.30 17.58 -5.53
C ALA A 352 -18.82 17.74 -5.95
N PHE A 353 -17.90 17.26 -5.11
CA PHE A 353 -16.46 17.29 -5.33
C PHE A 353 -15.84 15.92 -5.10
N GLY A 354 -14.66 15.66 -5.67
CA GLY A 354 -13.94 14.40 -5.45
C GLY A 354 -13.25 14.34 -4.08
N SER A 355 -12.42 15.32 -3.77
CA SER A 355 -11.88 15.56 -2.42
C SER A 355 -11.70 17.07 -2.30
N LEU A 356 -12.14 17.64 -1.19
CA LEU A 356 -12.13 19.07 -0.96
C LEU A 356 -11.36 19.36 0.33
N SER A 357 -10.19 19.98 0.19
CA SER A 357 -9.37 20.43 1.31
C SER A 357 -9.25 21.96 1.22
N LEU A 358 -9.86 22.64 2.17
CA LEU A 358 -9.86 24.10 2.28
C LEU A 358 -9.09 24.51 3.53
N ARG A 359 -8.28 25.57 3.42
CA ARG A 359 -7.53 26.14 4.54
C ARG A 359 -7.69 27.65 4.53
N GLY A 360 -8.47 28.17 5.49
CA GLY A 360 -8.70 29.60 5.63
C GLY A 360 -9.46 30.25 4.46
N VAL A 361 -10.27 29.49 3.72
CA VAL A 361 -11.00 30.00 2.55
C VAL A 361 -12.30 30.65 3.00
N GLN A 362 -12.62 31.86 2.53
CA GLN A 362 -13.85 32.55 2.92
C GLN A 362 -15.10 31.76 2.49
N ALA A 363 -16.10 31.68 3.39
CA ALA A 363 -17.28 30.85 3.18
C ALA A 363 -18.06 31.19 1.89
N TRP A 364 -18.20 32.48 1.56
CA TRP A 364 -18.86 32.90 0.31
C TRP A 364 -18.16 32.36 -0.94
N LYS A 365 -16.84 32.20 -0.93
CA LYS A 365 -16.08 31.65 -2.07
C LYS A 365 -16.37 30.16 -2.26
N VAL A 366 -16.51 29.43 -1.16
CA VAL A 366 -16.92 28.02 -1.19
C VAL A 366 -18.35 27.89 -1.71
N MET A 367 -19.24 28.82 -1.32
CA MET A 367 -20.60 28.89 -1.85
C MET A 367 -20.61 29.14 -3.37
N ASP A 368 -19.75 30.01 -3.89
CA ASP A 368 -19.58 30.21 -5.34
C ASP A 368 -19.07 28.95 -6.02
N ASP A 369 -18.06 28.28 -5.46
CA ASP A 369 -17.51 27.02 -6.02
C ASP A 369 -18.58 25.91 -6.06
N VAL A 370 -19.44 25.82 -5.03
CA VAL A 370 -20.57 24.87 -5.00
C VAL A 370 -21.57 25.19 -6.10
N ALA A 371 -21.98 26.45 -6.22
CA ALA A 371 -22.93 26.89 -7.25
C ALA A 371 -22.38 26.69 -8.67
N ALA A 372 -21.09 26.96 -8.88
CA ALA A 372 -20.39 26.80 -10.15
C ALA A 372 -20.01 25.33 -10.47
N SER A 373 -20.17 24.41 -9.52
CA SER A 373 -19.82 23.01 -9.76
C SER A 373 -20.71 22.42 -10.86
N LYS A 374 -20.11 21.61 -11.75
CA LYS A 374 -20.82 20.97 -12.89
C LYS A 374 -22.04 20.13 -12.50
N ARG A 375 -22.12 19.72 -11.23
CA ARG A 375 -23.22 18.90 -10.71
C ARG A 375 -24.39 19.73 -10.20
N VAL A 376 -24.16 21.01 -9.94
CA VAL A 376 -25.16 21.94 -9.40
C VAL A 376 -25.58 22.95 -10.45
N GLU A 377 -24.63 23.63 -11.10
CA GLU A 377 -24.86 24.73 -12.05
C GLU A 377 -25.98 25.68 -11.58
N GLY A 378 -25.84 26.18 -10.35
CA GLY A 378 -26.88 26.93 -9.64
C GLY A 378 -26.54 28.39 -9.39
N ARG A 379 -27.37 29.03 -8.57
CA ARG A 379 -27.16 30.36 -8.00
C ARG A 379 -27.74 30.43 -6.60
N TRP A 380 -27.31 31.42 -5.84
CA TRP A 380 -27.82 31.67 -4.49
C TRP A 380 -28.91 32.73 -4.50
N GLU A 381 -30.07 32.39 -3.94
CA GLU A 381 -31.17 33.31 -3.72
C GLU A 381 -31.33 33.57 -2.22
N VAL A 382 -31.72 34.80 -1.86
CA VAL A 382 -31.99 35.16 -0.45
C VAL A 382 -33.29 34.47 -0.03
N ASP A 383 -33.24 33.71 1.05
CA ASP A 383 -34.40 32.97 1.59
C ASP A 383 -34.51 33.23 3.09
N GLY A 384 -35.37 34.20 3.44
CA GLY A 384 -35.51 34.67 4.82
C GLY A 384 -34.21 35.27 5.37
N ALA A 385 -33.68 34.68 6.44
CA ALA A 385 -32.43 35.10 7.09
C ALA A 385 -31.16 34.48 6.47
N GLY A 386 -31.34 33.59 5.49
CA GLY A 386 -30.32 32.74 4.91
C GLY A 386 -30.31 32.78 3.39
N TYR A 387 -29.78 31.70 2.81
CA TYR A 387 -29.66 31.55 1.36
C TYR A 387 -30.11 30.17 0.90
N ARG A 388 -30.80 30.13 -0.23
CA ARG A 388 -31.21 28.92 -0.92
C ARG A 388 -30.44 28.77 -2.22
N LEU A 389 -29.74 27.65 -2.37
CA LEU A 389 -29.09 27.28 -3.62
C LEU A 389 -30.15 26.74 -4.58
N VAL A 390 -30.35 27.38 -5.72
CA VAL A 390 -31.32 26.99 -6.74
C VAL A 390 -30.61 26.64 -8.05
N SER A 391 -31.13 25.68 -8.81
CA SER A 391 -30.59 25.37 -10.14
C SER A 391 -30.83 26.54 -11.10
N ASN A 392 -29.94 26.73 -12.08
CA ASN A 392 -30.17 27.70 -13.16
C ASN A 392 -31.19 27.22 -14.22
N GLY A 393 -31.95 26.16 -13.95
CA GLY A 393 -32.97 25.62 -14.84
C GLY A 393 -32.41 24.66 -15.90
N ASN A 394 -31.08 24.52 -15.98
CA ASN A 394 -30.46 23.42 -16.70
C ASN A 394 -30.62 22.16 -15.85
N THR A 395 -31.53 21.27 -16.25
CA THR A 395 -31.60 19.94 -15.65
C THR A 395 -30.34 19.20 -16.06
N VAL A 396 -29.30 19.27 -15.23
CA VAL A 396 -28.09 18.47 -15.43
C VAL A 396 -28.48 17.02 -15.18
N VAL A 397 -28.84 16.33 -16.26
CA VAL A 397 -28.94 14.87 -16.26
C VAL A 397 -27.50 14.39 -16.23
N ILE A 398 -26.93 14.28 -15.02
CA ILE A 398 -25.70 13.53 -14.83
C ILE A 398 -26.05 12.11 -15.30
N PRO A 399 -25.45 11.61 -16.39
CA PRO A 399 -25.62 10.21 -16.74
C PRO A 399 -25.25 9.46 -15.47
N GLU A 400 -26.13 8.59 -14.95
CA GLU A 400 -25.72 7.69 -13.88
C GLU A 400 -24.47 6.99 -14.41
N ASP A 401 -23.29 7.44 -13.96
CA ASP A 401 -22.03 6.97 -14.49
C ASP A 401 -22.10 5.45 -14.34
N GLY A 402 -22.15 4.71 -15.45
CA GLY A 402 -22.18 3.24 -15.47
C GLY A 402 -20.94 2.60 -14.83
N HIS A 403 -20.08 3.41 -14.20
CA HIS A 403 -18.95 3.06 -13.38
C HIS A 403 -19.25 3.04 -11.88
N HIS A 404 -20.36 3.64 -11.42
CA HIS A 404 -21.06 3.17 -10.22
C HIS A 404 -22.00 2.05 -10.61
N ARG A 405 -21.45 0.94 -11.14
CA ARG A 405 -22.10 -0.33 -10.86
C ARG A 405 -22.20 -0.38 -9.35
N SER A 406 -23.43 -0.32 -8.82
CA SER A 406 -23.74 -1.00 -7.56
C SER A 406 -22.88 -2.26 -7.54
N PRO A 407 -22.05 -2.50 -6.51
CA PRO A 407 -21.17 -3.67 -6.48
C PRO A 407 -21.99 -4.84 -6.99
N PRO A 408 -21.53 -5.53 -8.06
CA PRO A 408 -22.37 -6.41 -8.85
C PRO A 408 -23.19 -7.22 -7.87
N THR A 409 -24.52 -7.07 -7.89
CA THR A 409 -25.39 -7.79 -6.97
C THR A 409 -24.92 -9.22 -7.05
N PRO A 410 -24.36 -9.77 -5.94
CA PRO A 410 -23.64 -11.02 -6.02
C PRO A 410 -24.59 -12.00 -6.68
N THR A 411 -24.14 -12.65 -7.75
CA THR A 411 -24.93 -13.70 -8.39
C THR A 411 -25.37 -14.66 -7.31
N GLU A 412 -26.47 -15.39 -7.51
CA GLU A 412 -26.96 -16.35 -6.50
C GLU A 412 -25.82 -17.27 -6.00
N ALA A 413 -24.92 -17.67 -6.91
CA ALA A 413 -23.69 -18.38 -6.59
C ALA A 413 -22.67 -17.58 -5.75
N GLY A 414 -22.53 -16.28 -5.99
CA GLY A 414 -21.72 -15.36 -5.18
C GLY A 414 -22.29 -15.13 -3.77
N GLN A 415 -23.62 -15.02 -3.63
CA GLN A 415 -24.27 -14.92 -2.32
C GLN A 415 -24.07 -16.20 -1.51
N ILE A 416 -24.25 -17.37 -2.13
CA ILE A 416 -23.98 -18.67 -1.48
C ILE A 416 -22.53 -18.75 -0.98
N ARG A 417 -21.54 -18.30 -1.77
CA ARG A 417 -20.13 -18.28 -1.33
C ARG A 417 -19.89 -17.36 -0.14
N ILE A 418 -20.51 -16.18 -0.12
CA ILE A 418 -20.41 -15.24 1.00
C ILE A 418 -21.05 -15.84 2.26
N TYR A 419 -22.23 -16.45 2.16
CA TYR A 419 -22.86 -17.14 3.29
C TYR A 419 -22.03 -18.32 3.79
N LEU A 420 -21.46 -19.13 2.90
CA LEU A 420 -20.56 -20.23 3.28
C LEU A 420 -19.30 -19.72 4.00
N MET A 421 -18.72 -18.60 3.56
CA MET A 421 -17.60 -17.95 4.27
C MET A 421 -18.02 -17.48 5.67
N LEU A 422 -19.16 -16.79 5.81
CA LEU A 422 -19.64 -16.30 7.11
C LEU A 422 -19.94 -17.45 8.08
N ILE A 423 -20.57 -18.53 7.59
CA ILE A 423 -20.83 -19.75 8.38
C ILE A 423 -19.53 -20.39 8.83
N SER A 424 -18.54 -20.51 7.94
CA SER A 424 -17.25 -21.11 8.31
C SER A 424 -16.46 -20.26 9.30
N PHE A 425 -16.46 -18.93 9.16
CA PHE A 425 -15.90 -18.04 10.19
C PHE A 425 -16.62 -18.17 11.53
N GLY A 426 -17.95 -18.26 11.54
CA GLY A 426 -18.75 -18.48 12.75
C GLY A 426 -18.39 -19.80 13.44
N LEU A 427 -18.26 -20.90 12.67
CA LEU A 427 -17.84 -22.20 13.20
C LEU A 427 -16.43 -22.17 13.77
N ILE A 428 -15.48 -21.52 13.09
CA ILE A 428 -14.11 -21.36 13.59
C ILE A 428 -14.11 -20.59 14.92
N ALA A 429 -14.87 -19.50 15.03
CA ALA A 429 -14.97 -18.72 16.26
C ALA A 429 -15.54 -19.55 17.43
N VAL A 430 -16.57 -20.37 17.19
CA VAL A 430 -17.15 -21.27 18.21
C VAL A 430 -16.13 -22.32 18.66
N VAL A 431 -15.40 -22.92 17.73
CA VAL A 431 -14.34 -23.90 18.07
C VAL A 431 -13.23 -23.26 18.89
N CYS A 432 -12.76 -22.06 18.48
CA CYS A 432 -11.76 -21.32 19.24
C CYS A 432 -12.25 -20.97 20.65
N ALA A 433 -13.50 -20.54 20.81
CA ALA A 433 -14.09 -20.24 22.12
C ALA A 433 -14.20 -21.50 22.99
N ALA A 434 -14.58 -22.64 22.42
CA ALA A 434 -14.64 -23.92 23.14
C ALA A 434 -13.26 -24.39 23.61
N ILE A 435 -12.23 -24.30 22.75
CA ILE A 435 -10.84 -24.61 23.10
C ILE A 435 -10.34 -23.69 24.22
N TRP A 436 -10.66 -22.39 24.13
CA TRP A 436 -10.28 -21.43 25.16
C TRP A 436 -10.98 -21.71 26.49
N GLY A 437 -12.29 -21.96 26.48
CA GLY A 437 -13.05 -22.33 27.68
C GLY A 437 -12.52 -23.61 28.34
N TYR A 438 -12.20 -24.63 27.54
CA TYR A 438 -11.60 -25.87 28.02
C TYR A 438 -10.22 -25.65 28.67
N SER A 439 -9.39 -24.80 28.06
CA SER A 439 -8.07 -24.42 28.59
C SER A 439 -8.16 -23.70 29.95
N LEU A 440 -9.15 -22.79 30.10
CA LEU A 440 -9.39 -22.10 31.36
C LEU A 440 -9.92 -23.04 32.46
N GLY A 441 -10.76 -24.02 32.11
CA GLY A 441 -11.28 -25.02 33.05
C GLY A 441 -10.20 -25.91 33.66
N LYS A 442 -9.13 -26.23 32.91
CA LYS A 442 -8.01 -27.06 33.42
C LYS A 442 -7.15 -26.36 34.48
N LYS A 443 -7.11 -25.03 34.52
CA LYS A 443 -6.29 -24.26 35.48
C LYS A 443 -6.92 -24.09 36.87
N ARG A 444 -8.15 -24.57 37.09
CA ARG A 444 -8.84 -24.48 38.38
C ARG A 444 -9.04 -25.83 39.07
N ARG A 445 -8.06 -26.74 39.02
CA ARG A 445 -8.03 -27.82 40.00
C ARG A 445 -7.41 -27.29 41.29
N PRO A 446 -8.16 -27.20 42.40
CA PRO A 446 -7.57 -26.90 43.68
C PRO A 446 -6.52 -27.98 44.02
N PRO A 447 -5.43 -27.63 44.71
CA PRO A 447 -4.49 -28.62 45.20
C PRO A 447 -5.25 -29.64 46.07
N VAL A 448 -5.06 -30.92 45.78
CA VAL A 448 -5.61 -32.01 46.58
C VAL A 448 -4.87 -32.01 47.93
N PRO A 449 -5.60 -32.03 49.07
CA PRO A 449 -4.99 -32.05 50.40
C PRO A 449 -4.23 -33.34 50.71
#